data_AF-A0A3D2S9T0-F1
#
_entry.id   AF-A0A3D2S9T0-F1
#
_cell.length_a   1.000
_cell.length_b   1.000
_cell.length_c   1.000
_cell.angle_alpha   90.00
_cell.angle_beta   90.00
_cell.angle_gamma   90.00
#
_symmetry.space_group_name_H-M   'P 1'
#
loop_
_entity.id
_entity.type
_entity.pdbx_description
1 polymer ?
#
loop_
_entity_poly.entity_id
_entity_poly.type
_entity_poly.pdbx_seq_one_letter_code
_entity_poly.pdbx_strand_id
1 'polypeptide(L)'
;ELISRIYWYTVEFGLIRDNGILRIYGSGILSSTGESVYCLKSGIPSKRLDYNVEKILDTPYIKDKFQEQYFVIDSCLDLFESLPDIEQGIKKRMDNPALYKKGPDE
;
A
#
# COMPACT_ATOMS: atom_id res chain seq x y z
N GLU A 1 -5.96 -12.98 -1.74
CA GLU A 1 -5.84 -11.86 -0.79
C GLU A 1 -4.49 -11.13 -0.86
N LEU A 2 -3.34 -11.82 -0.91
CA LEU A 2 -2.02 -11.18 -1.08
C LEU A 2 -1.91 -10.20 -2.28
N ILE A 3 -2.41 -10.59 -3.46
CA ILE A 3 -2.47 -9.68 -4.63
C ILE A 3 -3.37 -8.48 -4.35
N SER A 4 -4.48 -8.69 -3.64
CA SER A 4 -5.39 -7.62 -3.25
C SER A 4 -4.73 -6.61 -2.33
N ARG A 5 -3.77 -7.01 -1.47
CA ARG A 5 -2.96 -6.09 -0.66
C ARG A 5 -2.05 -5.22 -1.52
N ILE A 6 -1.36 -5.83 -2.50
CA ILE A 6 -0.55 -5.08 -3.47
C ILE A 6 -1.42 -4.05 -4.19
N TYR A 7 -2.57 -4.49 -4.72
CA TYR A 7 -3.51 -3.60 -5.42
C TYR A 7 -4.01 -2.47 -4.50
N TRP A 8 -4.42 -2.79 -3.27
CA TRP A 8 -4.94 -1.82 -2.31
C TRP A 8 -3.92 -0.73 -1.97
N TYR A 9 -2.70 -1.13 -1.62
CA TYR A 9 -1.65 -0.19 -1.19
C TYR A 9 -0.91 0.48 -2.34
N THR A 10 -1.27 0.20 -3.59
CA THR A 10 -0.70 0.87 -4.77
C THR A 10 -1.79 1.55 -5.58
N VAL A 11 -2.62 0.80 -6.29
CA VAL A 11 -3.62 1.33 -7.22
C VAL A 11 -4.71 2.13 -6.50
N GLU A 12 -5.18 1.69 -5.34
CA GLU A 12 -6.28 2.37 -4.63
C GLU A 12 -5.79 3.46 -3.67
N PHE A 13 -4.78 3.14 -2.85
CA PHE A 13 -4.31 4.01 -1.76
C PHE A 13 -2.80 4.32 -1.81
N GLY A 14 -2.20 4.29 -3.00
CA GLY A 14 -0.80 4.62 -3.19
C GLY A 14 -0.50 6.12 -3.20
N LEU A 15 0.65 6.48 -2.65
CA LEU A 15 1.23 7.83 -2.71
C LEU A 15 2.53 7.81 -3.51
N ILE A 16 2.88 8.94 -4.12
CA ILE A 16 4.13 9.10 -4.87
C ILE A 16 4.89 10.32 -4.37
N ARG A 17 6.21 10.20 -4.28
CA ARG A 17 7.12 11.30 -3.96
C ARG A 17 7.73 11.83 -5.25
N ASP A 18 7.26 12.98 -5.71
CA ASP A 18 7.84 13.67 -6.86
C ASP A 18 8.70 14.85 -6.39
N ASN A 19 10.00 14.81 -6.65
CA ASN A 19 10.96 15.86 -6.28
C ASN A 19 10.87 16.24 -4.78
N GLY A 20 10.73 15.24 -3.91
CA GLY A 20 10.58 15.42 -2.46
C GLY A 20 9.19 15.85 -2.01
N ILE A 21 8.26 16.12 -2.94
CA ILE A 21 6.88 16.50 -2.65
C ILE A 21 6.00 15.26 -2.70
N LEU A 22 5.26 15.02 -1.62
CA LEU A 22 4.30 13.94 -1.55
C LEU A 22 3.04 14.29 -2.35
N ARG A 23 2.59 13.37 -3.20
CA ARG A 23 1.40 13.46 -4.02
C ARG A 23 0.62 12.15 -4.01
N ILE A 24 -0.61 12.23 -4.51
CA ILE A 24 -1.55 11.12 -4.55
C ILE A 24 -1.59 10.59 -5.98
N TYR A 25 -1.54 9.27 -6.15
CA TYR A 25 -1.87 8.62 -7.41
C TYR A 25 -2.95 7.54 -7.26
N GLY A 26 -3.20 7.05 -6.04
CA GLY A 26 -4.23 6.06 -5.77
C GLY A 26 -5.64 6.55 -6.10
N SER A 27 -6.40 5.75 -6.85
CA SER A 27 -7.77 6.04 -7.32
C SER A 27 -8.77 6.24 -6.18
N GLY A 28 -8.67 5.43 -5.12
CA GLY A 28 -9.52 5.49 -3.94
C GLY A 28 -9.32 6.79 -3.16
N ILE A 29 -8.10 7.30 -3.12
CA ILE A 29 -7.81 8.61 -2.49
C ILE A 29 -8.32 9.75 -3.39
N LEU A 30 -8.02 9.71 -4.70
CA LEU A 30 -8.41 10.77 -5.65
C LEU A 30 -9.93 10.96 -5.77
N SER A 31 -10.70 9.88 -5.58
CA SER A 31 -12.17 9.91 -5.61
C SER A 31 -12.82 10.32 -4.29
N SER A 32 -12.03 10.48 -3.21
CA SER A 32 -12.51 10.84 -1.87
C SER A 32 -11.85 12.12 -1.37
N THR A 33 -12.63 13.20 -1.29
CA THR A 33 -12.17 14.47 -0.71
C THR A 33 -11.65 14.31 0.71
N GLY A 34 -12.31 13.46 1.50
CA GLY A 34 -11.91 13.18 2.87
C GLY A 34 -10.53 12.54 2.94
N GLU A 35 -10.28 11.53 2.10
CA GLU A 35 -8.98 10.85 2.09
C GLU A 35 -7.87 11.68 1.47
N SER A 36 -8.17 12.45 0.42
CA SER A 36 -7.21 13.36 -0.20
C SER A 36 -6.62 14.35 0.81
N VAL A 37 -7.44 14.86 1.74
CA VAL A 37 -6.98 15.74 2.82
C VAL A 37 -6.28 14.93 3.91
N TYR A 38 -6.86 13.80 4.32
CA TYR A 38 -6.34 13.00 5.43
C TYR A 38 -4.92 12.50 5.10
N CYS A 39 -4.71 11.78 4.00
CA CYS A 39 -3.43 11.14 3.69
C CYS A 39 -2.22 12.10 3.62
N LEU A 40 -2.41 13.39 3.35
CA LEU A 40 -1.36 14.41 3.26
C LEU A 40 -1.21 15.29 4.53
N LYS A 41 -2.19 15.25 5.44
CA LYS A 41 -2.18 16.10 6.64
C LYS A 41 -1.03 15.75 7.59
N SER A 42 -0.39 16.76 8.17
CA SER A 42 0.64 16.55 9.21
C SER A 42 0.01 16.41 10.60
N GLY A 43 0.62 15.61 11.49
CA GLY A 43 0.16 15.45 12.88
C GLY A 43 -1.05 14.51 13.07
N ILE A 44 -1.39 13.70 12.07
CA ILE A 44 -2.38 12.62 12.19
C ILE A 44 -1.67 11.26 12.36
N PRO A 45 -2.35 10.23 12.92
CA PRO A 45 -1.71 8.96 13.26
C PRO A 45 -1.33 8.10 12.04
N SER A 46 -1.77 8.45 10.83
CA SER A 46 -1.46 7.68 9.63
C SER A 46 0.03 7.67 9.31
N LYS A 47 0.57 6.49 9.02
CA LYS A 47 1.98 6.30 8.64
C LYS A 47 2.16 6.39 7.13
N ARG A 48 3.23 7.05 6.69
CA ARG A 48 3.67 7.04 5.29
C ARG A 48 4.98 6.29 5.24
N LEU A 49 4.93 5.08 4.69
CA LEU A 49 6.06 4.16 4.65
C LEU A 49 6.63 4.15 3.24
N ASP A 50 7.94 3.99 3.12
CA ASP A 50 8.53 3.75 1.80
C ASP A 50 8.00 2.43 1.23
N TYR A 51 7.79 2.42 -0.08
CA TYR A 51 7.30 1.26 -0.81
C TYR A 51 8.20 0.04 -0.57
N ASN A 52 7.58 -1.07 -0.15
CA ASN A 52 8.28 -2.31 0.11
C ASN A 52 7.32 -3.49 -0.02
N VAL A 53 7.56 -4.35 -1.01
CA VAL A 53 6.70 -5.49 -1.32
C VAL A 53 6.48 -6.41 -0.12
N GLU A 54 7.55 -6.79 0.59
CA GLU A 54 7.45 -7.71 1.73
C GLU A 54 6.59 -7.11 2.85
N LYS A 55 6.73 -5.81 3.16
CA LYS A 55 5.88 -5.12 4.14
C LYS A 55 4.42 -5.05 3.68
N ILE A 56 4.17 -4.78 2.41
CA ILE A 56 2.79 -4.71 1.88
C ILE A 56 2.12 -6.08 1.98
N LEU A 57 2.80 -7.15 1.57
CA LEU A 57 2.28 -8.51 1.68
C LEU A 57 2.02 -8.91 3.15
N ASP A 58 2.74 -8.32 4.08
CA ASP A 58 2.57 -8.49 5.53
C ASP A 58 1.54 -7.57 6.19
N THR A 59 0.90 -6.68 5.43
CA THR A 59 -0.05 -5.71 5.97
C THR A 59 -1.47 -6.00 5.47
N PRO A 60 -2.35 -6.50 6.34
CA PRO A 60 -3.79 -6.48 6.09
C PRO A 60 -4.36 -5.06 6.13
N TYR A 61 -5.41 -4.81 5.37
CA TYR A 61 -6.11 -3.53 5.32
C TYR A 61 -7.56 -3.64 5.81
N ILE A 62 -8.17 -2.50 6.12
CA ILE A 62 -9.59 -2.37 6.49
C ILE A 62 -10.23 -1.37 5.53
N LYS A 63 -11.36 -1.73 4.93
CA LYS A 63 -12.02 -0.94 3.88
C LYS A 63 -12.84 0.24 4.42
N ASP A 64 -13.44 0.07 5.61
CA ASP A 64 -14.49 0.98 6.10
C ASP A 64 -13.97 2.15 6.97
N LYS A 65 -12.67 2.43 6.95
CA LYS A 65 -12.07 3.55 7.67
C LYS A 65 -10.94 4.21 6.89
N PHE A 66 -10.57 5.41 7.32
CA PHE A 66 -9.36 6.08 6.86
C PHE A 66 -8.13 5.18 7.04
N GLN A 67 -7.24 5.17 6.05
CA GLN A 67 -6.11 4.26 6.09
C GLN A 67 -5.09 4.68 7.17
N GLU A 68 -4.71 3.72 8.01
CA GLU A 68 -3.70 3.95 9.06
C GLU A 68 -2.28 3.97 8.48
N GLN A 69 -2.10 3.48 7.25
CA GLN A 69 -0.82 3.49 6.57
C GLN A 69 -0.98 3.60 5.05
N TYR A 70 -0.03 4.30 4.44
CA TYR A 70 0.13 4.46 3.01
C TYR A 70 1.55 4.08 2.63
N PHE A 71 1.73 3.54 1.42
CA PHE A 71 3.04 3.27 0.86
C PHE A 71 3.38 4.30 -0.20
N VAL A 72 4.61 4.80 -0.15
CA VAL A 72 5.11 5.89 -0.98
C VAL A 72 6.13 5.32 -1.97
N ILE A 73 5.81 5.40 -3.26
CA ILE A 73 6.78 5.13 -4.34
C ILE A 73 7.54 6.40 -4.69
N ASP A 74 8.73 6.27 -5.26
CA ASP A 74 9.48 7.40 -5.82
C ASP A 74 9.26 7.50 -7.35
N SER A 75 8.85 6.39 -7.99
CA SER A 75 8.50 6.34 -9.41
C SER A 75 7.47 5.25 -9.72
N CYS A 76 6.68 5.43 -10.77
CA CYS A 76 5.84 4.35 -11.30
C CYS A 76 6.67 3.16 -11.81
N LEU A 77 7.95 3.37 -12.15
CA LEU A 77 8.86 2.27 -12.51
C LEU A 77 9.07 1.33 -11.32
N ASP A 78 9.09 1.83 -10.08
CA ASP A 78 9.27 1.01 -8.86
C ASP A 78 8.23 -0.11 -8.79
N LEU A 79 6.99 0.17 -9.26
CA LEU A 79 5.90 -0.81 -9.28
C LEU A 79 6.08 -1.88 -10.36
N PHE A 80 6.67 -1.52 -11.49
CA PHE A 80 6.91 -2.44 -12.59
C PHE A 80 8.14 -3.32 -12.30
N GLU A 81 9.21 -2.70 -11.80
CA GLU A 81 10.45 -3.40 -11.45
C GLU A 81 10.27 -4.34 -10.25
N SER A 82 9.27 -4.11 -9.39
CA SER A 82 8.97 -4.98 -8.25
C SER A 82 8.13 -6.22 -8.57
N LEU A 83 7.70 -6.40 -9.83
CA LEU A 83 6.90 -7.58 -10.22
C LEU A 83 7.56 -8.92 -9.84
N PRO A 84 8.89 -9.14 -10.05
CA PRO A 84 9.56 -10.35 -9.60
C PRO A 84 9.53 -10.54 -8.08
N ASP A 85 9.68 -9.46 -7.31
CA ASP A 85 9.64 -9.49 -5.84
C ASP A 85 8.23 -9.84 -5.34
N ILE A 86 7.20 -9.34 -6.02
CA ILE A 86 5.79 -9.68 -5.73
C ILE A 86 5.56 -11.17 -5.95
N GLU A 87 5.99 -11.70 -7.09
CA GLU A 87 5.86 -13.13 -7.41
C GLU A 87 6.59 -13.99 -6.36
N GLN A 88 7.84 -13.67 -6.05
CA GLN A 88 8.63 -14.39 -5.07
C GLN A 88 8.01 -14.30 -3.66
N GLY A 89 7.58 -13.11 -3.26
CA GLY A 89 6.97 -12.86 -1.96
C GLY A 89 5.64 -13.59 -1.76
N ILE A 90 4.84 -13.72 -2.81
CA ILE A 90 3.60 -14.51 -2.80
C ILE A 90 3.95 -16.00 -2.69
N LYS A 91 4.83 -16.51 -3.54
CA LYS A 91 5.23 -17.93 -3.53
C LYS A 91 5.74 -18.35 -2.15
N LYS A 92 6.60 -17.54 -1.54
CA LYS A 92 7.13 -17.77 -0.18
C LYS A 92 6.02 -17.95 0.88
N ARG A 93 4.92 -17.19 0.79
CA ARG A 93 3.77 -17.30 1.72
C ARG A 93 2.86 -18.47 1.39
N MET A 94 2.78 -18.87 0.12
CA MET A 94 2.08 -20.09 -0.29
C MET A 94 2.81 -21.34 0.19
N ASP A 95 4.13 -21.37 0.08
CA ASP A 95 4.98 -22.48 0.51
C ASP A 95 5.08 -22.57 2.04
N ASN A 96 4.92 -21.43 2.75
CA ASN A 96 4.88 -21.37 4.20
C ASN A 96 3.69 -20.54 4.72
N PRO A 97 2.51 -21.16 4.91
CA PRO A 97 1.31 -20.49 5.37
C PRO A 97 1.42 -19.80 6.73
N ALA A 98 2.40 -20.16 7.57
CA ALA A 98 2.62 -19.47 8.84
C ALA A 98 3.08 -18.01 8.67
N LEU A 99 3.60 -17.65 7.50
CA LEU A 99 3.94 -16.27 7.14
C LEU A 99 2.72 -15.44 6.73
N TYR A 100 1.59 -16.09 6.44
CA TYR A 100 0.37 -15.41 6.07
C TYR A 100 -0.33 -14.83 7.31
N LYS A 101 -0.35 -13.50 7.42
CA LYS A 101 -1.11 -12.80 8.45
C LYS A 101 -2.53 -12.61 7.94
N LYS A 102 -3.55 -13.14 8.60
CA LYS A 102 -4.96 -12.90 8.22
C LYS A 102 -5.37 -11.44 8.40
N GLY A 103 -6.22 -10.96 7.51
CA GLY A 103 -6.87 -9.66 7.68
C GLY A 103 -8.11 -9.71 8.57
N PRO A 104 -8.58 -8.55 9.02
CA PRO A 104 -9.80 -8.44 9.83
C PRO A 104 -11.09 -8.76 9.05
N ASP A 105 -11.04 -8.69 7.72
CA ASP A 105 -12.16 -8.96 6.82
C ASP A 105 -12.18 -10.43 6.30
N GLU A 106 -11.37 -11.33 6.90
CA GLU A 106 -11.27 -12.78 6.59
C GLU A 106 -11.59 -13.68 7.79
#